data_AF-A0A6A6QCT7-F1
#
_entry.id   AF-A0A6A6QCT7-F1
#
_cell.length_a   1.000
_cell.length_b   1.000
_cell.length_c   1.000
_cell.angle_alpha   90.00
_cell.angle_beta   90.00
_cell.angle_gamma   90.00
#
_symmetry.space_group_name_H-M   'P 1'
#
loop_
_entity.id
_entity.type
_entity.pdbx_description
1 polymer ?
#
loop_
_entity_poly.entity_id
_entity_poly.type
_entity_poly.pdbx_seq_one_letter_code
_entity_poly.pdbx_strand_id
1 'polypeptide(L)'
;MEKPWAQERWEPTIAVVTIVYPTLSVEEYRLQAASVRELTNSIIELPYHPSSWIRRAEAHTVLVYPELAIGDAYKARLLVEAALSNTTELGEMAVLVYGMSDWMNAADQWAQAGLGRLRESVAFSSRPREGYLDQYCPSIDAFKGLVGSSPASSYRRTKRAHPAYGLG
;
A
#
# COMPACT_ATOMS: atom_id res chain seq x y z
N MET A 1 -10.46 27.74 -8.81
CA MET A 1 -11.44 26.76 -9.32
C MET A 1 -10.77 25.92 -10.37
N GLU A 2 -10.77 24.60 -10.18
CA GLU A 2 -10.36 23.67 -11.23
C GLU A 2 -11.30 23.81 -12.42
N LYS A 3 -10.78 23.66 -13.64
CA LYS A 3 -11.59 23.77 -14.85
C LYS A 3 -12.60 22.61 -14.87
N PRO A 4 -13.84 22.83 -15.36
CA PRO A 4 -14.78 21.74 -15.54
C PRO A 4 -14.17 20.67 -16.46
N TRP A 5 -14.45 19.41 -16.13
CA TRP A 5 -14.04 18.26 -16.93
C TRP A 5 -14.53 18.45 -18.38
N ALA A 6 -13.66 18.15 -19.35
CA ALA A 6 -13.97 18.25 -20.77
C ALA A 6 -13.34 17.07 -21.51
N GLN A 7 -14.17 16.26 -22.16
CA GLN A 7 -13.76 15.05 -22.88
C GLN A 7 -12.69 15.34 -23.94
N GLU A 8 -12.79 16.49 -24.62
CA GLU A 8 -11.85 16.92 -25.66
C GLU A 8 -10.42 17.18 -25.15
N ARG A 9 -10.26 17.32 -23.82
CA ARG A 9 -8.96 17.53 -23.17
C ARG A 9 -8.47 16.28 -22.46
N TRP A 10 -9.20 15.18 -22.56
CA TRP A 10 -8.77 13.93 -22.00
C TRP A 10 -7.66 13.36 -22.88
N GLU A 11 -6.44 13.34 -22.33
CA GLU A 11 -5.34 12.56 -22.86
C GLU A 11 -5.07 11.43 -21.85
N PRO A 12 -4.93 10.18 -22.32
CA PRO A 12 -4.51 9.10 -21.44
C PRO A 12 -3.16 9.49 -20.81
N THR A 13 -3.14 9.68 -19.50
CA THR A 13 -1.91 10.07 -18.78
C THR A 13 -0.86 8.96 -18.79
N ILE A 14 -1.27 7.74 -19.13
CA ILE A 14 -0.44 6.56 -19.27
C ILE A 14 -0.65 5.98 -20.66
N ALA A 15 0.45 5.74 -21.38
CA ALA A 15 0.43 4.92 -22.59
C ALA A 15 -0.11 3.54 -22.20
N VAL A 16 -0.94 2.93 -23.03
CA VAL A 16 -1.45 1.57 -22.78
C VAL A 16 -0.27 0.62 -22.64
N VAL A 17 0.09 0.28 -21.40
CA VAL A 17 1.11 -0.71 -21.13
C VAL A 17 0.44 -2.06 -21.28
N THR A 18 0.78 -2.79 -22.34
CA THR A 18 0.38 -4.20 -22.45
C THR A 18 1.15 -4.99 -21.39
N ILE A 19 0.52 -5.20 -20.24
CA ILE A 19 1.06 -6.09 -19.20
C ILE A 19 0.83 -7.51 -19.69
N VAL A 20 1.91 -8.21 -20.01
CA VAL A 20 1.87 -9.65 -20.31
C VAL A 20 1.86 -10.40 -18.99
N TYR A 21 0.72 -10.94 -18.62
CA TYR A 21 0.61 -11.77 -17.43
C TYR A 21 1.09 -13.20 -17.72
N PRO A 22 1.85 -13.82 -16.81
CA PRO A 22 2.24 -15.21 -16.95
C PRO A 22 0.99 -16.11 -16.92
N THR A 23 0.95 -17.13 -17.77
CA THR A 23 -0.11 -18.14 -17.71
C THR A 23 0.16 -19.08 -16.54
N LEU A 24 -0.75 -19.11 -15.57
CA LEU A 24 -0.68 -20.05 -14.45
C LEU A 24 -1.07 -21.46 -14.91
N SER A 25 -0.40 -22.47 -14.34
CA SER A 25 -0.89 -23.84 -14.43
C SER A 25 -2.22 -24.01 -13.67
N VAL A 26 -2.98 -25.05 -14.02
CA VAL A 26 -4.24 -25.38 -13.34
C VAL A 26 -4.04 -25.60 -11.84
N GLU A 27 -2.92 -26.19 -11.45
CA GLU A 27 -2.61 -26.47 -10.05
C GLU A 27 -2.28 -25.20 -9.28
N GLU A 28 -1.44 -24.33 -9.84
CA GLU A 28 -1.13 -23.03 -9.23
C GLU A 28 -2.40 -22.18 -9.08
N TYR A 29 -3.26 -22.15 -10.11
CA TYR A 29 -4.54 -21.45 -10.03
C TYR A 29 -5.39 -21.96 -8.86
N ARG A 30 -5.51 -23.30 -8.70
CA ARG A 30 -6.28 -23.91 -7.61
C ARG A 30 -5.71 -23.57 -6.23
N LEU A 31 -4.40 -23.63 -6.08
CA LEU A 31 -3.70 -23.27 -4.84
C LEU A 31 -3.96 -21.80 -4.47
N GLN A 32 -3.82 -20.88 -5.42
CA GLN A 32 -4.07 -19.47 -5.18
C GLN A 32 -5.55 -19.18 -4.91
N ALA A 33 -6.47 -19.83 -5.61
CA ALA A 33 -7.91 -19.71 -5.36
C ALA A 33 -8.33 -20.29 -3.99
N ALA A 34 -7.65 -21.32 -3.49
CA ALA A 34 -7.81 -21.80 -2.11
C ALA A 34 -7.27 -20.77 -1.10
N SER A 35 -6.06 -20.25 -1.33
CA SER A 35 -5.44 -19.20 -0.50
C SER A 35 -6.34 -17.97 -0.37
N VAL A 36 -6.92 -17.46 -1.47
CA VAL A 36 -7.85 -16.32 -1.43
C VAL A 36 -9.08 -16.60 -0.56
N ARG A 37 -9.63 -17.82 -0.60
CA ARG A 37 -10.78 -18.21 0.21
C ARG A 37 -10.43 -18.25 1.70
N GLU A 38 -9.29 -18.85 2.05
CA GLU A 38 -8.79 -18.89 3.43
C GLU A 38 -8.52 -17.49 3.96
N LEU A 39 -7.85 -16.64 3.18
CA LEU A 39 -7.58 -15.25 3.55
C LEU A 39 -8.85 -14.42 3.67
N THR A 40 -9.86 -14.71 2.86
CA THR A 40 -11.18 -14.05 2.99
C THR A 40 -11.85 -14.43 4.31
N ASN A 41 -11.80 -15.69 4.71
CA ASN A 41 -12.31 -16.12 6.02
C ASN A 41 -11.52 -15.46 7.16
N SER A 42 -10.18 -15.40 7.06
CA SER A 42 -9.33 -14.70 8.03
C SER A 42 -9.67 -13.22 8.14
N ILE A 43 -9.99 -12.54 7.02
CA ILE A 43 -10.41 -11.13 7.02
C ILE A 43 -11.80 -10.96 7.66
N ILE A 44 -12.71 -11.92 7.48
CA ILE A 44 -14.02 -11.89 8.15
C ILE A 44 -13.85 -12.00 9.66
N GLU A 45 -12.95 -12.88 10.12
CA GLU A 45 -12.66 -13.06 11.55
C GLU A 45 -11.90 -11.88 12.15
N LEU A 46 -10.90 -11.35 11.43
CA LEU A 46 -10.00 -10.30 11.88
C LEU A 46 -9.90 -9.17 10.84
N PRO A 47 -10.96 -8.35 10.67
CA PRO A 47 -11.04 -7.36 9.59
C PRO A 47 -10.01 -6.24 9.71
N TYR A 48 -9.50 -5.99 10.91
CA TYR A 48 -8.50 -4.95 11.18
C TYR A 48 -7.05 -5.46 11.10
N HIS A 49 -6.82 -6.72 10.70
CA HIS A 49 -5.48 -7.28 10.59
C HIS A 49 -4.84 -6.96 9.22
N PRO A 50 -3.90 -5.99 9.14
CA PRO A 50 -3.38 -5.50 7.86
C PRO A 50 -2.69 -6.57 7.03
N SER A 51 -1.99 -7.53 7.64
CA SER A 51 -1.27 -8.57 6.89
C SER A 51 -2.20 -9.53 6.14
N SER A 52 -3.44 -9.72 6.62
CA SER A 52 -4.40 -10.58 5.93
C SER A 52 -4.84 -9.95 4.61
N TRP A 53 -5.03 -8.62 4.61
CA TRP A 53 -5.29 -7.85 3.40
C TRP A 53 -4.11 -7.86 2.43
N ILE A 54 -2.87 -7.67 2.90
CA ILE A 54 -1.66 -7.72 2.05
C ILE A 54 -1.51 -9.09 1.38
N ARG A 55 -1.62 -10.18 2.16
CA ARG A 55 -1.50 -11.54 1.62
C ARG A 55 -2.58 -11.85 0.59
N ARG A 56 -3.80 -11.31 0.77
CA ARG A 56 -4.87 -11.48 -0.22
C ARG A 56 -4.60 -10.67 -1.49
N ALA A 57 -4.05 -9.46 -1.34
CA ALA A 57 -3.60 -8.66 -2.48
C ALA A 57 -2.52 -9.38 -3.31
N GLU A 58 -1.55 -10.02 -2.65
CA GLU A 58 -0.52 -10.83 -3.30
C GLU A 58 -1.14 -12.00 -4.07
N ALA A 59 -2.05 -12.76 -3.44
CA ALA A 59 -2.74 -13.86 -4.10
C ALA A 59 -3.57 -13.40 -5.32
N HIS A 60 -4.26 -12.26 -5.22
CA HIS A 60 -4.96 -11.65 -6.35
C HIS A 60 -4.01 -11.18 -7.46
N THR A 61 -2.82 -10.71 -7.10
CA THR A 61 -1.79 -10.31 -8.09
C THR A 61 -1.31 -11.51 -8.89
N VAL A 62 -1.04 -12.65 -8.21
CA VAL A 62 -0.66 -13.90 -8.87
C VAL A 62 -1.79 -14.38 -9.79
N LEU A 63 -3.04 -14.32 -9.33
CA LEU A 63 -4.23 -14.70 -10.10
C LEU A 63 -4.62 -13.72 -11.22
N VAL A 64 -3.85 -12.64 -11.44
CA VAL A 64 -4.12 -11.67 -12.51
C VAL A 64 -5.43 -10.89 -12.28
N TYR A 65 -5.72 -10.53 -11.03
CA TYR A 65 -6.82 -9.66 -10.63
C TYR A 65 -6.31 -8.34 -10.02
N PRO A 66 -5.66 -7.46 -10.81
CA PRO A 66 -4.93 -6.31 -10.27
C PRO A 66 -5.82 -5.27 -9.56
N GLU A 67 -7.07 -5.12 -9.97
CA GLU A 67 -8.03 -4.18 -9.39
C GLU A 67 -8.42 -4.61 -7.97
N LEU A 68 -8.58 -5.92 -7.76
CA LEU A 68 -8.82 -6.50 -6.45
C LEU A 68 -7.57 -6.39 -5.57
N ALA A 69 -6.40 -6.69 -6.15
CA ALA A 69 -5.12 -6.56 -5.44
C ALA A 69 -4.86 -5.14 -4.95
N ILE A 70 -5.08 -4.13 -5.79
CA ILE A 70 -4.92 -2.71 -5.42
C ILE A 70 -5.91 -2.33 -4.32
N GLY A 71 -7.17 -2.77 -4.41
CA GLY A 71 -8.17 -2.50 -3.38
C GLY A 71 -7.78 -3.06 -2.01
N ASP A 72 -7.26 -4.28 -1.97
CA ASP A 72 -6.80 -4.93 -0.75
C ASP A 72 -5.52 -4.28 -0.19
N ALA A 73 -4.55 -3.97 -1.05
CA ALA A 73 -3.32 -3.26 -0.66
C ALA A 73 -3.62 -1.86 -0.10
N TYR A 74 -4.58 -1.15 -0.70
CA TYR A 74 -5.02 0.16 -0.22
C TYR A 74 -5.66 0.06 1.18
N LYS A 75 -6.53 -0.94 1.41
CA LYS A 75 -7.10 -1.18 2.74
C LYS A 75 -6.04 -1.51 3.79
N ALA A 76 -5.08 -2.35 3.45
CA ALA A 76 -3.95 -2.64 4.34
C ALA A 76 -3.18 -1.37 4.71
N ARG A 77 -2.90 -0.51 3.71
CA ARG A 77 -2.25 0.78 3.94
C ARG A 77 -3.05 1.66 4.89
N LEU A 78 -4.37 1.80 4.69
CA LEU A 78 -5.23 2.60 5.57
C LEU A 78 -5.19 2.10 7.02
N LEU A 79 -5.22 0.78 7.23
CA LEU A 79 -5.10 0.19 8.57
C LEU A 79 -3.75 0.50 9.22
N VAL A 80 -2.66 0.41 8.46
CA VAL A 80 -1.31 0.74 8.97
C VAL A 80 -1.20 2.22 9.30
N GLU A 81 -1.67 3.11 8.43
CA GLU A 81 -1.68 4.57 8.67
C GLU A 81 -2.54 4.93 9.89
N ALA A 82 -3.71 4.30 10.03
CA ALA A 82 -4.56 4.47 11.20
C ALA A 82 -3.88 3.97 12.48
N ALA A 83 -3.24 2.79 12.44
CA ALA A 83 -2.52 2.22 13.57
C ALA A 83 -1.33 3.10 14.00
N LEU A 84 -0.59 3.66 13.04
CA LEU A 84 0.54 4.55 13.32
C LEU A 84 0.10 5.90 13.89
N SER A 85 -1.05 6.43 13.47
CA SER A 85 -1.59 7.67 14.04
C SER A 85 -2.18 7.44 15.43
N ASN A 86 -2.82 6.28 15.67
CA ASN A 86 -3.46 5.89 16.93
C ASN A 86 -4.39 6.97 17.54
N THR A 87 -4.96 7.83 16.69
CA THR A 87 -5.89 8.90 17.08
C THR A 87 -7.33 8.59 16.75
N THR A 88 -7.59 7.45 16.12
CA THR A 88 -8.89 7.04 15.62
C THR A 88 -9.23 5.66 16.16
N GLU A 89 -10.52 5.38 16.34
CA GLU A 89 -11.02 4.05 16.73
C GLU A 89 -10.52 2.95 15.78
N LEU A 90 -10.45 3.25 14.47
CA LEU A 90 -9.87 2.34 13.49
C LEU A 90 -8.41 1.99 13.79
N GLY A 91 -7.63 3.00 14.21
CA GLY A 91 -6.24 2.84 14.60
C GLY A 91 -6.08 1.99 15.85
N GLU A 92 -6.88 2.27 16.88
CA GLU A 92 -6.89 1.50 18.13
C GLU A 92 -7.23 0.02 17.87
N MET A 93 -8.24 -0.25 17.03
CA MET A 93 -8.63 -1.60 16.64
C MET A 93 -7.55 -2.31 15.82
N ALA A 94 -6.92 -1.61 14.88
CA ALA A 94 -5.82 -2.16 14.10
C ALA A 94 -4.62 -2.52 14.97
N VAL A 95 -4.22 -1.65 15.92
CA VAL A 95 -3.15 -1.91 16.88
C VAL A 95 -3.51 -3.10 17.78
N LEU A 96 -4.72 -3.13 18.32
CA LEU A 96 -5.18 -4.19 19.21
C LEU A 96 -5.17 -5.54 18.50
N VAL A 97 -5.81 -5.64 17.34
CA VAL A 97 -5.91 -6.90 16.58
C VAL A 97 -4.55 -7.37 16.10
N TYR A 98 -3.72 -6.47 15.57
CA TYR A 98 -2.37 -6.82 15.12
C TYR A 98 -1.49 -7.26 16.28
N GLY A 99 -1.50 -6.51 17.39
CA GLY A 99 -0.72 -6.84 18.59
C GLY A 99 -1.14 -8.15 19.24
N MET A 100 -2.46 -8.43 19.32
CA MET A 100 -2.95 -9.72 19.83
C MET A 100 -2.56 -10.87 18.91
N SER A 101 -2.64 -10.70 17.58
CA SER A 101 -2.24 -11.74 16.64
C SER A 101 -0.74 -12.05 16.74
N ASP A 102 0.11 -11.03 16.81
CA ASP A 102 1.55 -11.19 16.99
C ASP A 102 1.86 -11.88 18.33
N TRP A 103 1.19 -11.46 19.40
CA TRP A 103 1.34 -12.08 20.71
C TRP A 103 0.92 -13.55 20.73
N MET A 104 -0.21 -13.90 20.10
CA MET A 104 -0.69 -15.28 19.98
C MET A 104 0.25 -16.14 19.12
N ASN A 105 0.79 -15.60 18.03
CA ASN A 105 1.75 -16.31 17.18
C ASN A 105 3.09 -16.53 17.88
N ALA A 106 3.47 -15.62 18.78
CA ALA A 106 4.66 -15.74 19.61
C ALA A 106 4.38 -16.43 20.95
N ALA A 107 3.17 -16.96 21.19
CA ALA A 107 2.76 -17.45 22.52
C ALA A 107 3.70 -18.54 23.05
N ASP A 108 4.23 -19.43 22.21
CA ASP A 108 5.22 -20.43 22.61
C ASP A 108 6.56 -19.79 23.03
N GLN A 109 6.97 -18.72 22.35
CA GLN A 109 8.16 -17.95 22.70
C GLN A 109 7.97 -17.20 24.03
N TRP A 110 6.76 -16.65 24.28
CA TRP A 110 6.39 -15.99 25.52
C TRP A 110 6.21 -16.96 26.68
N ALA A 111 5.66 -18.15 26.43
CA ALA A 111 5.50 -19.20 27.43
C ALA A 111 6.86 -19.68 27.96
N GLN A 112 7.87 -19.76 27.10
CA GLN A 112 9.24 -20.12 27.48
C GLN A 112 10.01 -18.95 28.14
N ALA A 113 9.73 -17.70 27.75
CA ALA A 113 10.41 -16.52 28.29
C ALA A 113 9.82 -15.98 29.60
N GLY A 114 8.59 -16.34 29.93
CA GLY A 114 7.84 -15.83 31.09
C GLY A 114 7.50 -14.34 30.99
N LEU A 115 6.68 -13.85 31.94
CA LEU A 115 6.29 -12.42 32.04
C LEU A 115 7.48 -11.47 32.28
N GLY A 116 8.66 -11.99 32.64
CA GLY A 116 9.88 -11.19 32.89
C GLY A 116 10.35 -10.39 31.67
N ARG A 117 10.22 -10.95 30.45
CA ARG A 117 10.60 -10.25 29.21
C ARG A 117 9.53 -9.29 28.69
N LEU A 118 8.30 -9.37 29.17
CA LEU A 118 7.19 -8.53 28.69
C LEU A 118 7.42 -7.06 29.04
N ARG A 119 8.08 -6.80 30.19
CA ARG A 119 8.50 -5.45 30.59
C ARG A 119 9.63 -4.91 29.71
N GLU A 120 10.52 -5.79 29.24
CA GLU A 120 11.66 -5.43 28.39
C GLU A 120 11.24 -5.23 26.92
N SER A 121 10.29 -6.03 26.41
CA SER A 121 9.80 -5.92 25.04
C SER A 121 8.91 -4.71 24.81
N VAL A 122 8.04 -4.38 25.77
CA VAL A 122 7.25 -3.13 25.75
C VAL A 122 8.16 -1.90 25.89
N ALA A 123 9.25 -2.02 26.66
CA ALA A 123 10.29 -0.99 26.74
C ALA A 123 11.16 -0.90 25.47
N PHE A 124 11.18 -1.95 24.64
CA PHE A 124 11.92 -1.99 23.37
C PHE A 124 11.08 -1.44 22.21
N SER A 125 9.76 -1.71 22.19
CA SER A 125 8.84 -1.17 21.18
C SER A 125 8.55 0.32 21.34
N SER A 126 8.80 0.87 22.53
CA SER A 126 8.68 2.31 22.83
C SER A 126 9.96 3.11 22.55
N ARG A 127 11.05 2.47 22.14
CA ARG A 127 12.24 3.17 21.65
C ARG A 127 12.07 3.51 20.17
N PRO A 128 12.36 4.75 19.73
CA PRO A 128 12.43 5.04 18.30
C PRO A 128 13.49 4.14 17.68
N ARG A 129 13.09 3.30 16.71
CA ARG A 129 14.03 2.47 15.95
C ARG A 129 14.82 3.36 15.00
N GLU A 130 15.89 3.98 15.49
CA GLU A 130 16.94 4.51 14.62
C GLU A 130 17.57 3.33 13.85
N GLY A 131 17.44 3.33 12.52
CA GLY A 131 18.18 2.44 11.61
C GLY A 131 17.43 1.26 10.97
N TYR A 132 16.14 1.04 11.23
CA TYR A 132 15.42 -0.12 10.66
C TYR A 132 14.94 0.07 9.19
N LEU A 133 14.98 1.30 8.67
CA LEU A 133 14.55 1.60 7.29
C LEU A 133 15.61 1.27 6.23
N ASP A 134 16.87 1.04 6.60
CA ASP A 134 17.96 0.83 5.64
C ASP A 134 18.06 -0.61 5.12
N GLN A 135 17.40 -1.57 5.77
CA GLN A 135 17.64 -3.00 5.51
C GLN A 135 16.60 -3.66 4.58
N TYR A 136 15.44 -3.03 4.35
CA TYR A 136 14.35 -3.62 3.56
C TYR A 136 13.82 -2.73 2.42
N CYS A 137 14.34 -1.51 2.26
CA CYS A 137 14.14 -0.75 1.04
C CYS A 137 15.34 -1.00 0.11
N PRO A 138 15.20 -1.69 -1.04
CA PRO A 138 16.12 -1.41 -2.13
C PRO A 138 16.02 0.10 -2.38
N SER A 139 17.16 0.79 -2.31
CA SER A 139 17.28 2.25 -2.31
C SER A 139 16.25 2.89 -3.25
N ILE A 140 15.59 3.96 -2.79
CA ILE A 140 14.76 4.83 -3.64
C ILE A 140 15.49 5.25 -4.94
N ASP A 141 16.82 5.20 -4.95
CA ASP A 141 17.66 5.48 -6.12
C ASP A 141 17.51 4.43 -7.24
N ALA A 142 17.06 3.21 -6.95
CA ALA A 142 16.75 2.20 -7.98
C ALA A 142 15.51 2.57 -8.81
N PHE A 143 14.58 3.34 -8.24
CA PHE A 143 13.40 3.85 -8.97
C PHE A 143 13.69 5.13 -9.77
N LYS A 144 14.72 5.90 -9.39
CA LYS A 144 15.13 7.12 -10.13
C LYS A 144 15.74 6.81 -11.50
N GLY A 145 16.20 5.58 -11.74
CA GLY A 145 16.72 5.14 -13.04
C GLY A 145 15.66 4.72 -14.07
N LEU A 146 14.43 4.42 -13.64
CA LEU A 146 13.34 3.96 -14.51
C LEU A 146 12.36 5.08 -14.91
N VAL A 147 12.34 6.18 -14.16
CA VAL A 147 11.69 7.42 -14.59
C VAL A 147 12.75 8.22 -15.33
N GLY A 148 12.86 7.97 -16.64
CA GLY A 148 13.71 8.75 -17.53
C GLY A 148 13.50 10.24 -17.23
N SER A 149 14.62 10.93 -17.01
CA SER A 149 14.73 12.36 -16.80
C SER A 149 13.96 13.11 -17.88
N SER A 150 12.68 13.37 -17.64
CA SER A 150 11.89 14.25 -18.50
C SER A 150 12.49 15.64 -18.35
N PRO A 151 13.00 16.25 -19.44
CA PRO A 151 13.59 17.57 -19.35
C PRO A 151 12.52 18.53 -18.85
N ALA A 152 12.87 19.26 -17.80
CA ALA A 152 12.07 20.33 -17.23
C ALA A 152 11.52 21.20 -18.37
N SER A 153 10.24 21.03 -18.68
CA SER A 153 9.50 21.91 -19.58
C SER A 153 9.43 23.26 -18.89
N SER A 154 10.35 24.14 -19.29
CA SER A 154 10.38 25.53 -18.88
C SER A 154 9.08 26.17 -19.34
N TYR A 155 8.11 26.29 -18.43
CA TYR A 155 6.89 27.06 -18.66
C TYR A 155 7.27 28.55 -18.68
N ARG A 156 7.81 29.02 -19.82
CA ARG A 156 7.99 30.44 -20.09
C ARG A 156 6.62 31.08 -20.21
N ARG A 157 6.24 31.80 -19.15
CA ARG A 157 5.10 32.71 -19.14
C ARG A 157 5.36 33.87 -20.11
N THR A 158 5.09 33.67 -21.40
CA THR A 158 5.03 34.79 -22.35
C THR A 158 3.76 35.58 -22.08
N LYS A 159 3.91 36.75 -21.47
CA LYS A 159 2.87 37.79 -21.47
C LYS A 159 2.64 38.19 -22.94
N ARG A 160 1.59 37.65 -23.58
CA ARG A 160 1.07 38.25 -24.82
C ARG A 160 0.26 39.48 -24.42
N ALA A 161 0.72 40.65 -24.86
CA ALA A 161 -0.08 41.86 -24.89
C ALA A 161 -1.28 41.64 -25.82
N HIS A 162 -2.48 41.96 -25.33
CA HIS A 162 -3.68 42.06 -26.15
C HIS A 162 -3.58 43.31 -27.03
N PRO A 163 -3.88 43.22 -28.34
CA PRO A 163 -4.15 44.42 -29.13
C PRO A 163 -5.52 44.98 -28.72
N ALA A 164 -5.55 46.30 -28.48
CA ALA A 164 -6.77 47.06 -28.31
C ALA A 164 -7.60 46.99 -29.60
N TYR A 165 -8.78 46.40 -29.53
CA TYR A 165 -9.79 46.61 -30.56
C TYR A 165 -10.39 47.99 -30.32
N GLY A 166 -9.95 48.96 -31.11
CA GLY A 166 -10.71 50.18 -31.36
C GLY A 166 -11.89 49.84 -32.26
N LEU A 167 -13.10 50.17 -31.81
CA LEU A 167 -14.27 50.28 -32.66
C LEU A 167 -14.63 51.76 -32.72
N GLY A 168 -14.51 52.32 -33.93
CA GLY A 168 -15.36 53.41 -34.37
C GLY A 168 -16.68 52.86 -34.90
#